data_AF-A0A9P5MD94-F1
#
_entry.id   AF-A0A9P5MD94-F1
#
_cell.length_a   1.000
_cell.length_b   1.000
_cell.length_c   1.000
_cell.angle_alpha   90.00
_cell.angle_beta   90.00
_cell.angle_gamma   90.00
#
_symmetry.space_group_name_H-M   'P 1'
#
loop_
_entity.id
_entity.type
_entity.pdbx_description
1 polymer ?
#
loop_
_entity_poly.entity_id
_entity_poly.type
_entity_poly.pdbx_seq_one_letter_code
_entity_poly.pdbx_strand_id
1 'polypeptide(L)'
;MEHWSSQGGAGAGFGRVVMLGDAAHAIPPSAGQGINQAFEDVYMFARFLGAAKQGKESQGPDADATDHELVLSALRFWQSYRQDRVDQVMAFNKQIDLRRLPDGNAANAERKPFDLRWLFNADFDRVVDDWLTGKEYVAERVEN
;
A
#
# COMPACT_ATOMS: atom_id res chain seq x y z
N MET A 1 0.10 -7.98 -11.25
CA MET A 1 -1.37 -8.08 -11.10
C MET A 1 -1.78 -6.79 -10.42
N GLU A 2 -2.26 -5.80 -11.17
CA GLU A 2 -2.40 -4.41 -10.68
C GLU A 2 -3.72 -4.15 -9.93
N HIS A 3 -4.56 -5.17 -9.78
CA HIS A 3 -5.86 -5.04 -9.16
C HIS A 3 -6.01 -6.05 -8.03
N TRP A 4 -6.01 -5.55 -6.80
CA TRP A 4 -6.21 -6.35 -5.58
C TRP A 4 -7.64 -6.32 -5.08
N SER A 5 -8.48 -5.51 -5.72
CA SER A 5 -9.92 -5.48 -5.50
C SER A 5 -10.66 -5.81 -6.79
N SER A 6 -11.85 -6.40 -6.65
CA SER A 6 -12.69 -6.68 -7.81
C SER A 6 -13.13 -5.39 -8.50
N GLN A 7 -13.47 -5.47 -9.79
CA GLN A 7 -14.15 -4.36 -10.46
C GLN A 7 -15.64 -4.35 -10.08
N GLY A 8 -16.27 -3.16 -10.09
CA GLY A 8 -17.71 -3.05 -9.96
C GLY A 8 -18.42 -3.44 -11.25
N GLY A 9 -19.75 -3.59 -11.20
CA GLY A 9 -20.56 -3.79 -12.42
C GLY A 9 -20.42 -2.60 -13.39
N ALA A 10 -20.89 -2.77 -14.64
CA ALA A 10 -20.73 -1.78 -15.71
C ALA A 10 -21.02 -0.33 -15.23
N GLY A 11 -19.97 0.48 -15.09
CA GLY A 11 -20.03 1.87 -14.62
C GLY A 11 -19.51 2.14 -13.20
N ALA A 12 -19.32 1.13 -12.35
CA ALA A 12 -18.76 1.28 -11.01
C ALA A 12 -17.29 0.88 -10.98
N GLY A 13 -16.39 1.84 -10.78
CA GLY A 13 -14.94 1.64 -10.91
C GLY A 13 -14.31 0.55 -10.02
N PHE A 14 -14.97 0.08 -8.95
CA PHE A 14 -14.43 -0.88 -7.96
C PHE A 14 -15.53 -1.70 -7.28
N GLY A 15 -15.23 -2.93 -6.88
CA GLY A 15 -16.13 -3.95 -6.32
C GLY A 15 -15.86 -4.25 -4.83
N ARG A 16 -16.47 -5.33 -4.29
CA ARG A 16 -16.51 -5.64 -2.83
C ARG A 16 -15.60 -6.80 -2.40
N VAL A 17 -14.76 -7.31 -3.28
CA VAL A 17 -13.82 -8.38 -2.96
C VAL A 17 -12.42 -7.77 -2.94
N VAL A 18 -11.63 -8.09 -1.91
CA VAL A 18 -10.26 -7.58 -1.72
C VAL A 18 -9.33 -8.75 -1.38
N MET A 19 -8.14 -8.74 -1.96
CA MET A 19 -7.03 -9.67 -1.69
C MET A 19 -5.95 -8.96 -0.88
N LEU A 20 -5.33 -9.69 0.06
CA LEU A 20 -4.28 -9.19 0.96
C LEU A 20 -3.13 -10.20 1.03
N GLY A 21 -1.93 -9.74 1.41
CA GLY A 21 -0.74 -10.57 1.58
C GLY A 21 -0.32 -11.27 0.28
N ASP A 22 0.22 -12.49 0.38
CA ASP A 22 0.75 -13.25 -0.76
C ASP A 22 -0.25 -13.44 -1.91
N ALA A 23 -1.56 -13.48 -1.61
CA ALA A 23 -2.60 -13.56 -2.64
C ALA A 23 -2.66 -12.31 -3.53
N ALA A 24 -2.27 -11.15 -2.98
CA ALA A 24 -2.18 -9.89 -3.69
C ALA A 24 -0.76 -9.64 -4.25
N HIS A 25 0.26 -9.96 -3.46
CA HIS A 25 1.67 -9.73 -3.79
C HIS A 25 2.58 -10.81 -3.21
N ALA A 26 2.97 -11.77 -4.03
CA ALA A 26 4.03 -12.71 -3.66
C ALA A 26 5.39 -12.02 -3.78
N ILE A 27 6.04 -11.74 -2.65
CA ILE A 27 7.32 -11.02 -2.58
C ILE A 27 8.48 -12.01 -2.41
N PRO A 28 9.57 -11.89 -3.20
CA PRO A 28 10.77 -12.70 -3.01
C PRO A 28 11.35 -12.61 -1.58
N PRO A 29 11.95 -13.68 -1.04
CA PRO A 29 12.36 -13.72 0.37
C PRO A 29 13.62 -12.90 0.69
N SER A 30 14.24 -12.29 -0.31
CA SER A 30 15.60 -11.71 -0.22
C SER A 30 15.75 -10.61 0.81
N ALA A 31 14.73 -9.75 0.97
CA ALA A 31 14.64 -8.73 2.00
C ALA A 31 13.89 -9.18 3.26
N GLY A 32 13.32 -10.39 3.27
CA GLY A 32 12.50 -10.89 4.37
C GLY A 32 11.23 -10.07 4.63
N GLN A 33 10.71 -9.34 3.63
CA GLN A 33 9.61 -8.39 3.81
C GLN A 33 8.21 -8.95 3.56
N GLY A 34 8.04 -10.16 3.05
CA GLY A 34 6.72 -10.70 2.69
C GLY A 34 5.69 -10.61 3.82
N ILE A 35 6.03 -11.13 5.01
CA ILE A 35 5.12 -11.10 6.16
C ILE A 35 4.87 -9.68 6.68
N ASN A 36 5.87 -8.80 6.64
CA ASN A 36 5.71 -7.41 7.05
C ASN A 36 4.71 -6.71 6.12
N GLN A 37 4.79 -6.94 4.81
CA GLN A 37 3.85 -6.36 3.85
C GLN A 37 2.43 -6.91 4.04
N ALA A 38 2.27 -8.18 4.39
CA ALA A 38 0.96 -8.74 4.76
C ALA A 38 0.39 -8.09 6.05
N PHE A 39 1.23 -7.81 7.05
CA PHE A 39 0.77 -7.08 8.25
C PHE A 39 0.37 -5.65 7.95
N GLU A 40 1.16 -4.94 7.13
CA GLU A 40 0.82 -3.58 6.68
C GLU A 40 -0.51 -3.54 5.92
N ASP A 41 -0.77 -4.53 5.07
CA ASP A 41 -2.05 -4.65 4.36
C ASP A 41 -3.23 -4.74 5.32
N VAL A 42 -3.19 -5.68 6.27
CA VAL A 42 -4.29 -5.94 7.21
C VAL A 42 -4.49 -4.74 8.13
N TYR A 43 -3.40 -4.14 8.63
CA TYR A 43 -3.46 -2.96 9.48
C TYR A 43 -4.11 -1.79 8.74
N MET A 44 -3.59 -1.45 7.56
CA MET A 44 -4.11 -0.32 6.77
C MET A 44 -5.56 -0.58 6.34
N PHE A 45 -5.88 -1.79 5.89
CA PHE A 45 -7.24 -2.17 5.49
C PHE A 45 -8.24 -1.97 6.64
N ALA A 46 -7.89 -2.44 7.85
CA ALA A 46 -8.73 -2.27 9.02
C ALA A 46 -8.91 -0.79 9.40
N ARG A 47 -7.84 0.02 9.31
CA ARG A 47 -7.88 1.45 9.62
C ARG A 47 -8.77 2.22 8.65
N PHE A 48 -8.61 2.01 7.34
CA PHE A 48 -9.46 2.66 6.32
C PHE A 48 -10.93 2.26 6.43
N LEU A 49 -11.21 0.97 6.65
CA LEU A 49 -12.59 0.51 6.81
C LEU A 49 -13.23 1.05 8.10
N GLY A 50 -12.48 1.12 9.20
CA GLY A 50 -12.92 1.73 10.45
C GLY A 50 -13.18 3.23 10.30
N ALA A 51 -12.26 3.94 9.64
CA ALA A 51 -12.37 5.37 9.36
C ALA A 51 -13.59 5.71 8.49
N ALA A 52 -13.84 4.93 7.42
CA ALA A 52 -15.01 5.09 6.56
C ALA A 52 -16.33 4.91 7.35
N LYS A 53 -16.38 3.99 8.31
CA LYS A 53 -17.57 3.78 9.16
C LYS A 53 -17.78 4.92 10.15
N GLN A 54 -16.73 5.39 10.81
CA GLN A 54 -16.80 6.47 11.81
C GLN A 54 -17.07 7.85 11.18
N GLY A 55 -16.50 8.12 10.00
CA GLY A 55 -16.75 9.35 9.25
C GLY A 55 -18.24 9.56 8.96
N LYS A 56 -18.98 8.48 8.70
CA LYS A 56 -20.44 8.51 8.55
C LYS A 56 -21.17 8.91 9.83
N GLU A 57 -20.83 8.29 10.96
CA GLU A 57 -21.45 8.60 12.26
C GLU A 57 -21.28 10.08 12.63
N SER A 58 -20.20 10.70 12.16
CA SER A 58 -19.85 12.10 12.43
C SER A 58 -20.53 13.11 11.48
N GLN A 59 -20.95 12.70 10.27
CA GLN A 59 -21.54 13.60 9.27
C GLN A 59 -23.07 13.76 9.37
N GLY A 60 -23.73 13.04 10.28
CA GLY A 60 -25.18 13.11 10.47
C GLY A 60 -25.97 12.45 9.32
N PRO A 61 -27.31 12.41 9.41
CA PRO A 61 -28.17 11.69 8.46
C PRO A 61 -28.26 12.33 7.06
N ASP A 62 -27.78 13.56 6.87
CA ASP A 62 -27.93 14.35 5.63
C ASP A 62 -26.66 14.33 4.73
N ALA A 63 -25.71 13.43 4.98
CA ALA A 63 -24.49 13.33 4.16
C ALA A 63 -24.80 12.83 2.73
N ASP A 64 -24.33 13.56 1.72
CA ASP A 64 -24.56 13.26 0.29
C ASP A 64 -23.91 11.94 -0.20
N ALA A 65 -22.91 11.42 0.52
CA ALA A 65 -22.22 10.18 0.16
C ALA A 65 -22.88 8.96 0.82
N THR A 66 -23.23 7.95 0.03
CA THR A 66 -23.71 6.68 0.58
C THR A 66 -22.57 5.96 1.32
N ASP A 67 -22.89 5.20 2.38
CA ASP A 67 -21.93 4.32 3.09
C ASP A 67 -21.06 3.52 2.13
N HIS A 68 -21.67 3.09 1.02
CA HIS A 68 -21.02 2.29 0.02
C HIS A 68 -19.93 3.07 -0.74
N GLU A 69 -20.18 4.33 -1.10
CA GLU A 69 -19.22 5.16 -1.84
C GLU A 69 -18.02 5.53 -0.99
N LEU A 70 -18.23 5.84 0.30
CA LEU A 70 -17.14 6.14 1.22
C LEU A 70 -16.26 4.92 1.49
N VAL A 71 -16.87 3.74 1.66
CA VAL A 71 -16.10 2.49 1.78
C VAL A 71 -15.33 2.20 0.49
N LEU A 72 -15.96 2.38 -0.68
CA LEU A 72 -15.28 2.17 -1.96
C LEU A 72 -14.14 3.16 -2.17
N SER A 73 -14.29 4.44 -1.81
CA SER A 73 -13.22 5.43 -1.93
C SER A 73 -12.06 5.11 -0.98
N ALA A 74 -12.35 4.64 0.23
CA ALA A 74 -11.34 4.19 1.18
C ALA A 74 -10.55 2.98 0.63
N LEU A 75 -11.25 1.98 0.07
CA LEU A 75 -10.61 0.80 -0.51
C LEU A 75 -9.77 1.13 -1.75
N ARG A 76 -10.21 2.08 -2.57
CA ARG A 76 -9.43 2.59 -3.72
C ARG A 76 -8.12 3.21 -3.25
N PHE A 77 -8.22 4.12 -2.30
CA PHE A 77 -7.05 4.80 -1.76
C PHE A 77 -6.08 3.81 -1.10
N TRP A 78 -6.61 2.91 -0.26
CA TRP A 78 -5.84 1.83 0.36
C TRP A 78 -5.07 1.01 -0.69
N GLN A 79 -5.73 0.58 -1.77
CA GLN A 79 -5.09 -0.22 -2.81
C GLN A 79 -3.97 0.57 -3.49
N SER A 80 -4.23 1.81 -3.92
CA SER A 80 -3.24 2.65 -4.59
C SER A 80 -2.01 2.85 -3.71
N TYR A 81 -2.20 3.27 -2.45
CA TYR A 81 -1.12 3.48 -1.50
C TYR A 81 -0.29 2.20 -1.26
N ARG A 82 -0.98 1.07 -1.05
CA ARG A 82 -0.29 -0.19 -0.76
C ARG A 82 0.44 -0.74 -1.98
N GLN A 83 -0.08 -0.53 -3.19
CA GLN A 83 0.58 -0.92 -4.42
C GLN A 83 1.89 -0.15 -4.60
N ASP A 84 1.87 1.18 -4.45
CA ASP A 84 3.08 2.01 -4.50
C ASP A 84 4.14 1.56 -3.48
N ARG A 85 3.69 1.24 -2.26
CA ARG A 85 4.59 0.77 -1.18
C ARG A 85 5.16 -0.62 -1.45
N VAL A 86 4.36 -1.56 -1.96
CA VAL A 86 4.83 -2.90 -2.33
C VAL A 86 5.79 -2.83 -3.52
N ASP A 87 5.53 -1.97 -4.50
CA ASP A 87 6.43 -1.76 -5.64
C ASP A 87 7.80 -1.24 -5.18
N GLN A 88 7.84 -0.34 -4.20
CA GLN A 88 9.08 0.11 -3.58
C GLN A 88 9.82 -1.03 -2.87
N VAL A 89 9.11 -1.93 -2.18
CA VAL A 89 9.69 -3.12 -1.55
C VAL A 89 10.19 -4.13 -2.58
N MET A 90 9.51 -4.29 -3.71
CA MET A 90 9.95 -5.14 -4.83
C MET A 90 11.22 -4.58 -5.48
N ALA A 91 11.30 -3.26 -5.66
CA ALA A 91 12.51 -2.59 -6.13
C ALA A 91 13.68 -2.81 -5.15
N PHE A 92 13.43 -2.66 -3.84
CA PHE A 92 14.43 -2.91 -2.81
C PHE A 92 14.91 -4.38 -2.77
N ASN A 93 14.00 -5.35 -2.90
CA ASN A 93 14.36 -6.76 -3.02
C ASN A 93 15.33 -7.01 -4.18
N LYS A 94 15.05 -6.43 -5.35
CA LYS A 94 15.92 -6.53 -6.52
C LYS A 94 17.32 -5.97 -6.25
N GLN A 95 17.43 -4.89 -5.49
CA GLN A 95 18.75 -4.34 -5.10
C GLN A 95 19.52 -5.31 -4.19
N ILE A 96 18.84 -5.98 -3.25
CA ILE A 96 19.47 -6.99 -2.40
C ILE A 96 19.93 -8.19 -3.23
N ASP A 97 19.11 -8.66 -4.17
CA ASP A 97 19.45 -9.77 -5.05
C ASP A 97 20.69 -9.47 -5.89
N LEU A 98 20.79 -8.26 -6.45
CA LEU A 98 21.97 -7.82 -7.21
C LEU A 98 23.25 -7.85 -6.36
N ARG A 99 23.18 -7.54 -5.06
CA ARG A 99 24.34 -7.62 -4.15
C ARG A 99 24.77 -9.05 -3.81
N ARG A 100 23.87 -10.02 -4.00
CA ARG A 100 24.14 -11.45 -3.75
C ARG A 100 24.72 -12.15 -4.98
N LEU A 101 24.74 -11.50 -6.15
CA LEU A 101 25.34 -12.06 -7.35
C LEU A 101 26.87 -12.18 -7.21
N PRO A 102 27.50 -13.20 -7.83
CA PRO A 102 28.95 -13.32 -7.86
C PRO A 102 29.59 -12.12 -8.56
N ASP A 103 30.78 -11.72 -8.10
CA ASP A 103 31.47 -10.48 -8.50
C ASP A 103 31.76 -10.35 -10.01
N GLY A 104 31.63 -11.43 -10.80
CA GLY A 104 31.81 -11.42 -12.27
C GLY A 104 30.69 -10.73 -13.06
N ASN A 105 29.50 -10.53 -12.46
CA ASN A 105 28.36 -9.84 -13.08
C ASN A 105 27.95 -8.55 -12.32
N ALA A 106 28.61 -8.27 -11.20
CA ALA A 106 28.33 -7.09 -10.37
C ALA A 106 29.03 -5.88 -10.98
N ALA A 107 28.42 -5.25 -11.99
CA ALA A 107 28.92 -4.02 -12.56
C ALA A 107 28.96 -2.92 -11.50
N ASN A 108 30.13 -2.67 -10.89
CA ASN A 108 30.50 -1.49 -10.09
C ASN A 108 29.40 -0.88 -9.20
N ALA A 109 28.48 -1.69 -8.67
CA ALA A 109 27.43 -1.21 -7.79
C ALA A 109 28.10 -0.94 -6.45
N GLU A 110 28.37 0.34 -6.16
CA GLU A 110 28.91 0.75 -4.87
C GLU A 110 28.04 0.13 -3.76
N ARG A 111 28.64 -0.70 -2.90
CA ARG A 111 27.96 -1.37 -1.78
C ARG A 111 27.69 -0.38 -0.65
N LYS A 112 27.03 0.74 -0.95
CA LYS A 112 26.62 1.75 0.03
C LYS A 112 25.62 1.15 1.02
N PRO A 113 25.60 1.56 2.29
CA PRO A 113 24.51 1.21 3.19
C PRO A 113 23.16 1.65 2.62
N PHE A 114 22.12 0.86 2.84
CA PHE A 114 20.75 1.25 2.48
C PHE A 114 20.17 2.19 3.53
N ASP A 115 19.43 3.22 3.11
CA ASP A 115 18.56 3.96 4.01
C ASP A 115 17.21 3.23 4.13
N LEU A 116 16.94 2.67 5.30
CA LEU A 116 15.76 1.84 5.57
C LEU A 116 14.69 2.57 6.39
N ARG A 117 14.83 3.89 6.62
CA ARG A 117 13.85 4.67 7.40
C ARG A 117 12.48 4.66 6.75
N TRP A 118 12.39 4.75 5.43
CA TRP A 118 11.12 4.68 4.70
C TRP A 118 10.39 3.34 4.92
N LEU A 119 11.15 2.26 5.14
CA LEU A 119 10.62 0.92 5.35
C LEU A 119 10.13 0.75 6.79
N PHE A 120 10.97 1.10 7.76
CA PHE A 120 10.73 0.79 9.18
C PHE A 120 10.03 1.90 9.98
N ASN A 121 10.05 3.15 9.52
CA ASN A 121 9.45 4.29 10.22
C ASN A 121 8.22 4.83 9.47
N ALA A 122 7.50 3.96 8.76
CA ALA A 122 6.29 4.35 8.05
C ALA A 122 5.19 4.77 9.03
N ASP A 123 4.65 5.98 8.84
CA ASP A 123 3.57 6.53 9.65
C ASP A 123 2.22 6.27 8.96
N PHE A 124 1.69 5.07 9.18
CA PHE A 124 0.44 4.62 8.56
C PHE A 124 -0.79 5.35 9.10
N ASP A 125 -0.78 5.76 10.36
CA ASP A 125 -1.88 6.52 10.95
C ASP A 125 -2.00 7.88 10.27
N ARG A 126 -0.87 8.57 10.06
CA ARG A 126 -0.86 9.82 9.29
C ARG A 126 -1.42 9.65 7.88
N VAL A 127 -1.13 8.55 7.19
CA VAL A 127 -1.66 8.30 5.84
C VAL A 127 -3.19 8.23 5.85
N VAL A 128 -3.77 7.58 6.86
CA VAL A 128 -5.22 7.47 7.02
C VAL A 128 -5.82 8.84 7.38
N ASP A 129 -5.18 9.60 8.27
CA ASP A 129 -5.62 10.94 8.66
C ASP A 129 -5.53 11.94 7.51
N ASP A 130 -4.47 11.87 6.70
CA ASP A 130 -4.28 12.70 5.52
C ASP A 130 -5.37 12.39 4.47
N TRP A 131 -5.72 11.12 4.27
CA TRP A 131 -6.87 10.73 3.44
C TRP A 131 -8.21 11.26 3.99
N LEU A 132 -8.46 11.11 5.30
CA LEU A 132 -9.68 11.61 5.95
C LEU A 132 -9.85 13.12 5.82
N THR A 133 -8.75 13.86 5.87
CA THR A 133 -8.73 15.32 5.75
C THR A 133 -8.68 15.81 4.31
N GLY A 134 -8.72 14.90 3.33
CA GLY A 134 -8.73 15.23 1.90
C GLY A 134 -7.41 15.82 1.40
N LYS A 135 -6.29 15.58 2.11
CA LYS A 135 -4.97 15.97 1.60
C LYS A 135 -4.62 15.10 0.41
N GLU A 136 -4.01 15.73 -0.59
CA GLU A 136 -3.55 15.03 -1.78
C GLU A 136 -2.45 14.03 -1.43
N TYR A 137 -2.64 12.77 -1.82
CA TYR A 137 -1.61 11.76 -1.70
C TYR A 137 -0.66 11.85 -2.89
N VAL A 138 0.62 12.02 -2.57
CA VAL A 138 1.72 11.97 -3.54
C VAL A 138 2.62 10.82 -3.13
N ALA A 139 2.78 9.84 -4.02
CA ALA A 139 3.67 8.70 -3.76
C ALA A 139 5.12 9.19 -3.58
N GLU A 140 5.68 9.01 -2.38
CA GLU A 140 7.08 9.31 -2.11
C GLU A 140 7.98 8.25 -2.77
N ARG A 141 8.60 8.60 -3.89
CA ARG A 141 9.66 7.77 -4.48
C ARG A 141 10.97 8.11 -3.77
N VAL A 142 11.39 7.25 -2.86
CA VAL A 142 12.74 7.34 -2.28
C VAL A 142 13.72 6.77 -3.29
N GLU A 143 14.52 7.63 -3.92
CA GLU A 143 15.68 7.21 -4.71
C GLU A 143 16.74 6.65 -3.75
N ASN A 144 17.06 5.36 -3.91
CA ASN A 144 18.16 4.65 -3.24
C ASN A 144 19.23 4.25 -4.24
#